data_AF-A0A2V6NEU4-F1
#
_entry.id   AF-A0A2V6NEU4-F1
#
_cell.length_a   1.000
_cell.length_b   1.000
_cell.length_c   1.000
_cell.angle_alpha   90.00
_cell.angle_beta   90.00
_cell.angle_gamma   90.00
#
_symmetry.space_group_name_H-M   'P 1'
#
loop_
_entity.id
_entity.type
_entity.pdbx_description
1 polymer ?
#
loop_
_entity_poly.entity_id
_entity_poly.type
_entity_poly.pdbx_seq_one_letter_code
_entity_poly.pdbx_strand_id
1 'polypeptide(L)'
;MNITVGIARFLLGLIFLTFGLNGFLHFIPSAPPSGTAGQFVGALFVSHYLVPIFLLQIISAVLLLVNRYVPLALTLLAPIIVNILLIHILMLPSGLALALVVTVLWIV
;
A
#
# COMPACT_ATOMS: atom_id res chain seq x y z
N MET A 1 10.55 21.38 -11.14
CA MET A 1 9.83 20.14 -10.76
C MET A 1 8.73 19.92 -11.77
N ASN A 2 8.66 18.73 -12.40
CA ASN A 2 7.53 18.38 -13.24
C ASN A 2 6.28 18.27 -12.34
N ILE A 3 5.28 19.10 -12.58
CA ILE A 3 4.07 19.20 -11.73
C ILE A 3 3.41 17.83 -11.60
N THR A 4 3.42 17.04 -12.67
CA THR A 4 2.88 15.68 -12.71
C THR A 4 3.57 14.74 -11.72
N VAL A 5 4.90 14.73 -11.67
CA VAL A 5 5.67 13.90 -10.73
C VAL A 5 5.43 14.35 -9.27
N GLY A 6 5.30 15.67 -9.07
CA GLY A 6 4.96 16.23 -7.76
C GLY A 6 3.60 15.73 -7.24
N ILE A 7 2.59 15.73 -8.10
CA ILE A 7 1.24 15.25 -7.79
C ILE A 7 1.23 13.75 -7.57
N ALA A 8 1.84 12.96 -8.46
CA ALA A 8 1.86 11.50 -8.37
C ALA A 8 2.45 11.04 -7.03
N ARG A 9 3.61 11.57 -6.68
CA ARG A 9 4.29 11.33 -5.40
C ARG A 9 3.44 11.72 -4.19
N PHE A 10 2.76 12.86 -4.23
CA PHE A 10 1.92 13.32 -3.13
C PHE A 10 0.70 12.40 -2.93
N LEU A 11 0.01 12.05 -4.02
CA LEU A 11 -1.12 11.11 -3.99
C LEU A 11 -0.68 9.73 -3.49
N LEU A 12 0.43 9.22 -4.02
CA LEU A 12 0.99 7.93 -3.60
C LEU A 12 1.31 7.93 -2.10
N GLY A 13 1.98 8.97 -1.61
CA GLY A 13 2.27 9.14 -0.18
C GLY A 13 1.00 9.20 0.67
N LEU A 14 -0.01 9.96 0.25
CA LEU A 14 -1.26 10.08 1.02
C LEU A 14 -2.02 8.74 1.10
N ILE A 15 -2.10 8.00 -0.01
CA ILE A 15 -2.74 6.69 -0.06
C ILE A 15 -2.03 5.72 0.89
N PHE A 16 -0.72 5.58 0.77
CA PHE A 16 0.05 4.64 1.59
C PHE A 16 0.09 5.04 3.07
N LEU A 17 0.08 6.34 3.40
CA LEU A 17 -0.05 6.78 4.79
C LEU A 17 -1.40 6.36 5.37
N THR A 18 -2.47 6.58 4.62
CA THR A 18 -3.84 6.26 5.04
C THR A 18 -4.00 4.76 5.28
N PHE A 19 -3.60 3.91 4.32
CA PHE A 19 -3.71 2.45 4.46
C PHE A 19 -2.74 1.88 5.49
N GLY A 20 -1.52 2.40 5.57
CA GLY A 20 -0.54 2.01 6.58
C GLY A 20 -1.04 2.29 8.00
N LEU A 21 -1.59 3.49 8.25
CA LEU A 21 -2.19 3.83 9.54
C LEU A 21 -3.47 3.01 9.82
N ASN A 22 -4.28 2.76 8.80
CA ASN A 22 -5.48 1.95 8.94
C ASN A 22 -5.17 0.52 9.41
N GLY A 23 -4.01 -0.03 9.04
CA GLY A 23 -3.56 -1.34 9.53
C GLY A 23 -3.36 -1.42 11.05
N PHE A 24 -3.21 -0.28 11.73
CA PHE A 24 -3.08 -0.20 13.19
C PHE A 24 -4.34 0.36 13.86
N LEU A 25 -4.91 1.41 13.27
CA LEU A 25 -5.98 2.21 13.85
C LEU A 25 -7.39 1.74 13.44
N HIS A 26 -7.50 0.92 12.38
CA HIS A 26 -8.75 0.30 11.93
C HIS A 26 -9.92 1.28 11.72
N PHE A 27 -9.65 2.46 11.15
CA PHE A 27 -10.66 3.52 10.95
C PHE A 27 -11.46 3.41 9.64
N ILE A 28 -11.02 2.61 8.68
CA ILE A 28 -11.74 2.32 7.44
C ILE A 28 -12.53 1.03 7.64
N PRO A 29 -13.87 1.09 7.66
CA PRO A 29 -14.70 -0.11 7.71
C PRO A 29 -14.45 -0.96 6.46
N SER A 30 -14.07 -2.21 6.66
CA SER A 30 -13.94 -3.18 5.57
C SER A 30 -14.62 -4.49 5.97
N ALA A 31 -15.31 -5.09 5.01
CA ALA A 31 -15.84 -6.44 5.20
C ALA A 31 -14.66 -7.42 5.27
N PRO A 32 -14.65 -8.38 6.22
CA PRO A 32 -13.62 -9.40 6.25
C PRO A 32 -13.55 -10.14 4.91
N PRO A 33 -12.36 -10.30 4.31
CA PRO A 33 -12.24 -11.10 3.10
C PRO A 33 -12.68 -12.53 3.38
N SER A 34 -13.45 -13.13 2.48
CA SER A 34 -13.87 -14.53 2.55
C SER A 34 -13.02 -15.41 1.63
N GLY A 35 -13.18 -16.73 1.74
CA GLY A 35 -12.47 -17.70 0.88
C GLY A 35 -10.96 -17.70 1.07
N THR A 36 -10.23 -17.91 -0.03
CA THR A 36 -8.75 -18.00 -0.04
C THR A 36 -8.08 -16.70 0.41
N ALA A 37 -8.62 -15.54 0.02
CA ALA A 37 -8.14 -14.24 0.47
C ALA A 37 -8.22 -14.10 1.99
N GLY A 38 -9.34 -14.54 2.59
CA GLY A 38 -9.53 -14.52 4.05
C GLY A 38 -8.54 -15.42 4.78
N GLN A 39 -8.29 -16.63 4.28
CA GLN A 39 -7.30 -17.55 4.84
C GLN A 39 -5.88 -16.98 4.79
N PHE A 40 -5.48 -16.40 3.64
CA PHE A 40 -4.17 -15.81 3.45
C PHE A 40 -3.95 -14.60 4.36
N VAL A 41 -4.87 -13.62 4.33
CA VAL A 41 -4.79 -12.42 5.17
C VAL A 41 -4.86 -12.78 6.65
N GLY A 42 -5.70 -13.74 7.03
CA GLY A 42 -5.79 -14.26 8.40
C GLY A 42 -4.46 -14.84 8.90
N ALA A 43 -3.76 -15.63 8.08
CA ALA A 43 -2.45 -16.17 8.43
C ALA A 43 -1.40 -15.05 8.61
N LEU A 44 -1.39 -14.04 7.72
CA LEU A 44 -0.49 -12.90 7.83
C LEU A 44 -0.78 -12.04 9.07
N PHE A 45 -2.05 -11.94 9.46
CA PHE A 45 -2.47 -11.20 10.65
C PHE A 45 -2.02 -11.90 11.93
N VAL A 46 -2.34 -13.19 12.09
CA VAL A 46 -1.98 -13.96 13.31
C VAL A 46 -0.47 -14.13 13.47
N SER A 47 0.28 -14.21 12.36
CA SER A 47 1.75 -14.26 12.39
C SER A 47 2.42 -12.90 12.64
N HIS A 48 1.65 -11.81 12.75
CA HIS A 48 2.16 -10.43 12.85
C HIS A 48 2.96 -9.96 11.63
N TYR A 49 2.89 -10.68 10.50
CA TYR A 49 3.62 -10.33 9.28
C TYR A 49 3.16 -9.01 8.67
N LEU A 50 1.89 -8.63 8.90
CA LEU A 50 1.36 -7.35 8.44
C LEU A 50 1.95 -6.13 9.19
N VAL A 51 2.43 -6.31 10.42
CA VAL A 51 3.00 -5.21 11.23
C VAL A 51 4.17 -4.52 10.54
N PRO A 52 5.26 -5.22 10.15
CA PRO A 52 6.36 -4.58 9.43
C PRO A 52 5.93 -4.02 8.07
N ILE A 53 4.96 -4.64 7.39
CA ILE A 53 4.44 -4.14 6.11
C ILE A 53 3.76 -2.78 6.30
N PHE A 54 2.89 -2.63 7.32
CA PHE A 54 2.24 -1.36 7.61
C PHE A 54 3.23 -0.29 8.05
N LEU A 55 4.26 -0.63 8.84
CA LEU A 55 5.33 0.30 9.19
C LEU A 55 6.11 0.78 7.95
N LEU A 56 6.48 -0.13 7.05
CA LEU A 56 7.18 0.23 5.81
C LEU A 56 6.32 1.13 4.91
N GLN A 57 5.01 0.90 4.85
CA GLN A 57 4.08 1.80 4.15
C GLN A 57 4.08 3.20 4.77
N ILE A 58 3.96 3.32 6.09
CA ILE A 58 3.97 4.61 6.80
C ILE A 58 5.30 5.33 6.60
N ILE A 59 6.44 4.65 6.81
CA ILE A 59 7.77 5.25 6.65
C ILE A 59 7.95 5.76 5.23
N SER A 60 7.65 4.93 4.22
CA SER A 60 7.78 5.31 2.82
C SER A 60 6.85 6.47 2.47
N ALA A 61 5.60 6.45 2.96
CA ALA A 61 4.65 7.51 2.75
C ALA A 61 5.11 8.85 3.34
N VAL A 62 5.62 8.85 4.58
CA VAL A 62 6.18 10.06 5.21
C VAL A 62 7.34 10.61 4.39
N LEU A 63 8.27 9.75 3.97
CA LEU A 63 9.41 10.12 3.12
C LEU A 63 8.96 10.77 1.80
N LEU A 64 7.94 10.20 1.14
CA LEU A 64 7.34 10.79 -0.07
C LEU A 64 6.70 12.15 0.23
N LEU A 65 5.91 12.28 1.29
CA LEU A 65 5.20 13.52 1.61
C LEU A 65 6.16 14.67 1.97
N VAL A 66 7.19 14.40 2.76
CA VAL A 66 8.21 15.41 3.15
C VAL A 66 9.26 15.67 2.08
N ASN A 67 9.19 14.99 0.93
CA ASN A 67 10.15 15.10 -0.16
C ASN A 67 11.59 14.74 0.19
N ARG A 68 11.77 13.69 1.00
CA ARG A 68 13.10 13.26 1.44
C ARG A 68 13.31 11.79 1.15
N TYR A 69 14.48 11.45 0.63
CA TYR A 69 14.84 10.06 0.27
C TYR A 69 13.81 9.41 -0.67
N VAL A 70 13.28 10.17 -1.64
CA VAL A 70 12.23 9.70 -2.56
C VAL A 70 12.59 8.37 -3.26
N PRO A 71 13.81 8.18 -3.82
CA PRO A 71 14.17 6.90 -4.42
C PRO A 71 14.08 5.72 -3.45
N LEU A 72 14.54 5.90 -2.21
CA LEU A 72 14.45 4.87 -1.17
C LEU A 72 12.99 4.53 -0.85
N ALA A 73 12.14 5.54 -0.70
CA ALA A 73 10.72 5.34 -0.42
C ALA A 73 10.01 4.57 -1.55
N LEU A 74 10.31 4.89 -2.81
CA LEU A 74 9.78 4.16 -3.97
C LEU A 74 10.30 2.72 -4.04
N THR A 75 11.58 2.48 -3.70
CA THR A 75 12.15 1.14 -3.62
C THR A 75 11.50 0.29 -2.52
N LEU A 76 11.21 0.88 -1.36
CA LEU A 76 10.51 0.19 -0.27
C LEU A 76 9.06 -0.15 -0.64
N LEU A 77 8.37 0.74 -1.36
CA LEU A 77 6.99 0.50 -1.81
C LEU A 77 6.90 -0.51 -2.95
N ALA A 78 7.92 -0.66 -3.78
CA ALA A 78 7.90 -1.57 -4.93
C ALA A 78 7.46 -3.01 -4.61
N PRO A 79 8.10 -3.74 -3.67
CA PRO A 79 7.66 -5.10 -3.31
C PRO A 79 6.27 -5.12 -2.66
N ILE A 80 5.89 -4.07 -1.94
CA ILE A 80 4.56 -3.95 -1.33
C ILE A 80 3.49 -3.82 -2.43
N ILE A 81 3.72 -2.98 -3.44
CA ILE A 81 2.81 -2.80 -4.59
C ILE A 81 2.67 -4.11 -5.37
N VAL A 82 3.79 -4.82 -5.61
CA VAL A 82 3.75 -6.13 -6.28
C VAL A 82 2.90 -7.12 -5.48
N ASN A 83 3.08 -7.19 -4.16
CA ASN A 83 2.26 -8.06 -3.31
C ASN A 83 0.77 -7.67 -3.35
N ILE A 84 0.45 -6.37 -3.32
CA ILE A 84 -0.92 -5.85 -3.48
C ILE A 84 -1.50 -6.34 -4.82
N LEU A 85 -0.78 -6.18 -5.93
CA LEU A 85 -1.26 -6.66 -7.24
C LEU A 85 -1.53 -8.16 -7.23
N LEU A 86 -0.61 -8.97 -6.69
CA LEU A 86 -0.75 -10.42 -6.67
C LEU A 86 -1.99 -10.87 -5.87
N ILE A 87 -2.24 -10.28 -4.69
CA ILE A 87 -3.43 -10.61 -3.89
C ILE A 87 -4.70 -10.27 -4.67
N HIS A 88 -4.76 -9.09 -5.30
CA HIS A 88 -5.97 -8.65 -5.99
C HIS A 88 -6.21 -9.40 -7.31
N ILE A 89 -5.16 -9.79 -8.03
CA ILE A 89 -5.27 -10.58 -9.26
C ILE A 89 -5.71 -12.02 -8.93
N LEU A 90 -5.14 -12.63 -7.89
CA LEU A 90 -5.29 -14.06 -7.63
C LEU A 90 -6.43 -14.41 -6.66
N MET A 91 -6.78 -13.51 -5.74
CA MET A 91 -7.65 -13.84 -4.60
C MET A 91 -8.76 -12.83 -4.34
N LEU A 92 -8.52 -11.53 -4.56
CA LEU A 92 -9.46 -10.46 -4.20
C LEU A 92 -9.63 -9.40 -5.31
N PRO A 93 -10.33 -9.72 -6.41
CA PRO A 93 -10.44 -8.82 -7.57
C PRO A 93 -11.10 -7.47 -7.30
N SER A 94 -11.90 -7.36 -6.23
CA SER A 94 -12.64 -6.14 -5.89
C SER A 94 -11.75 -4.91 -5.64
N GLY A 95 -10.51 -5.10 -5.17
CA GLY A 95 -9.55 -4.01 -4.97
C GLY A 95 -8.55 -3.80 -6.12
N LEU A 96 -8.68 -4.54 -7.23
CA LEU A 96 -7.74 -4.48 -8.35
C LEU A 96 -7.63 -3.07 -8.96
N ALA A 97 -8.75 -2.35 -9.03
CA ALA A 97 -8.77 -0.97 -9.55
C ALA A 97 -7.84 -0.05 -8.77
N LEU A 98 -7.89 -0.10 -7.42
CA LEU A 98 -7.00 0.70 -6.58
C LEU A 98 -5.54 0.24 -6.71
N ALA A 99 -5.29 -1.08 -6.79
CA ALA A 99 -3.96 -1.64 -7.00
C ALA A 99 -3.32 -1.13 -8.31
N LEU A 100 -4.10 -1.02 -9.38
CA LEU A 100 -3.64 -0.47 -10.66
C LEU A 100 -3.34 1.03 -10.55
N VAL A 101 -4.19 1.80 -9.88
CA VAL A 101 -3.97 3.24 -9.67
C VAL A 101 -2.66 3.50 -8.93
N VAL A 102 -2.40 2.81 -7.80
CA VAL A 102 -1.15 3.01 -7.06
C VAL A 102 0.08 2.56 -7.85
N THR A 103 -0.06 1.55 -8.70
CA THR A 103 1.00 1.10 -9.60
C THR A 103 1.35 2.18 -10.62
N VAL A 104 0.34 2.79 -11.25
CA VAL A 104 0.57 3.90 -12.20
C VAL A 104 1.21 5.09 -11.49
N LEU A 105 0.72 5.46 -10.30
CA LEU A 105 1.30 6.54 -9.50
C LEU A 105 2.75 6.29 -9.06
N TRP A 106 3.15 5.03 -8.94
CA TRP A 106 4.52 4.64 -8.58
C TRP A 106 5.49 4.66 -9.77
N ILE A 107 5.00 4.41 -10.99
CA ILE A 107 5.82 4.40 -12.22
C ILE A 107 6.12 5.81 -12.73
N VAL A 108 5.21 6.77 -12.48
CA VAL A 108 5.28 8.17 -12.96
C VAL A 108 6.14 9.05 -12.05
#